data_AF-A0A2N3VEN1-F1
#
_entry.id   AF-A0A2N3VEN1-F1
#
_cell.length_a   1.000
_cell.length_b   1.000
_cell.length_c   1.000
_cell.angle_alpha   90.00
_cell.angle_beta   90.00
_cell.angle_gamma   90.00
#
_symmetry.space_group_name_H-M   'P 1'
#
loop_
_entity.id
_entity.type
_entity.pdbx_description
1 polymer ?
#
loop_
_entity_poly.entity_id
_entity_poly.type
_entity_poly.pdbx_seq_one_letter_code
_entity_poly.pdbx_strand_id
1 'polypeptide(L)'
;MELRPPVSAVLGEVRTGLLPAAAALSRDSAAELMALVHGHPVPSRERPVTWAQSPVVLEGIDCRLATPDQRRVRAVGTVAARAAVVGGRILRSSARSAIVPAASDRRQKWVHYLDRPGVAEVLTRAPDNHAADLAAGFLAVRDGATDTFDPGAVAARLAVRVRRNPMLDQRPPLHTPTTRLRWAARVVEGAAATMTLTLYPDELRTADFVVGDFAELAAVQGLCDDIALHDWLLTVLTEVIDEAEMSELSRTPVDRVISPLLEHLVYLWMPGAATAPVIRRLWDVLEADPGFSRQWNARVGQLRDRLAVATLAALNRSTAAW
;
A
#
# COMPACT_ATOMS: atom_id res chain seq x y z
N MET A 1 -15.87 -16.17 -27.47
CA MET A 1 -14.41 -16.08 -27.27
C MET A 1 -14.08 -14.61 -27.07
N GLU A 2 -14.20 -14.11 -25.83
CA GLU A 2 -13.94 -12.70 -25.53
C GLU A 2 -12.44 -12.44 -25.52
N LEU A 3 -11.93 -11.94 -26.64
CA LEU A 3 -10.59 -11.37 -26.72
C LEU A 3 -10.60 -10.08 -25.90
N ARG A 4 -10.27 -10.18 -24.61
CA ARG A 4 -9.88 -9.01 -23.82
C ARG A 4 -8.67 -8.39 -24.51
N PRO A 5 -8.69 -7.09 -24.86
CA PRO A 5 -7.54 -6.44 -25.48
C PRO A 5 -6.32 -6.67 -24.57
N PRO A 6 -5.13 -6.94 -25.14
CA PRO A 6 -3.95 -7.25 -24.35
C PRO A 6 -3.64 -6.07 -23.43
N VAL A 7 -3.56 -6.34 -22.12
CA VAL A 7 -3.17 -5.34 -21.14
C VAL A 7 -1.72 -4.97 -21.39
N SER A 8 -1.45 -3.69 -21.67
CA SER A 8 -0.10 -3.21 -21.88
C SER A 8 0.65 -3.11 -20.55
N ALA A 9 0.02 -2.48 -19.55
CA ALA A 9 0.57 -2.37 -18.21
C ALA A 9 -0.55 -2.21 -17.19
N VAL A 10 -0.28 -2.50 -15.92
CA VAL A 10 -1.13 -2.11 -14.80
C VAL A 10 -0.34 -1.14 -13.94
N LEU A 11 -0.94 0.01 -13.65
CA LEU A 11 -0.33 1.09 -12.89
C LEU A 11 -1.14 1.32 -11.63
N GLY A 12 -0.48 1.45 -10.47
CA GLY A 12 -1.18 1.65 -9.22
C GLY A 12 -0.34 2.30 -8.11
N GLU A 13 -1.01 2.64 -7.03
CA GLU A 13 -0.40 3.12 -5.79
C GLU A 13 -1.14 2.49 -4.60
N VAL A 14 -0.37 2.12 -3.58
CA VAL A 14 -0.87 1.69 -2.27
C VAL A 14 -0.39 2.69 -1.24
N ARG A 15 -1.28 3.14 -0.37
CA ARG A 15 -0.97 4.00 0.77
C ARG A 15 -1.26 3.24 2.05
N THR A 16 -0.30 3.24 2.96
CA THR A 16 -0.42 2.56 4.25
C THR A 16 -0.22 3.57 5.38
N GLY A 17 -1.01 3.44 6.44
CA GLY A 17 -0.90 4.28 7.63
C GLY A 17 -1.79 3.80 8.75
N LEU A 18 -1.66 4.41 9.92
CA LEU A 18 -2.48 4.08 11.08
C LEU A 18 -3.90 4.67 10.97
N LEU A 19 -4.90 3.91 11.43
CA LEU A 19 -6.24 4.44 11.70
C LEU A 19 -6.19 5.34 12.94
N PRO A 20 -6.84 6.51 12.89
CA PRO A 20 -6.89 7.44 14.02
C PRO A 20 -7.93 6.97 15.06
N ALA A 21 -7.67 5.82 15.70
CA ALA A 21 -8.50 5.21 16.75
C ALA A 21 -7.64 4.76 17.94
N ALA A 22 -8.09 5.04 19.17
CA ALA A 22 -7.37 4.65 20.39
C ALA A 22 -7.29 3.13 20.56
N ALA A 23 -8.39 2.42 20.28
CA ALA A 23 -8.49 0.97 20.34
C ALA A 23 -8.49 0.34 18.94
N ALA A 24 -8.09 -0.94 18.86
CA ALA A 24 -8.22 -1.71 17.63
C ALA A 24 -9.71 -1.93 17.34
N LEU A 25 -10.13 -1.69 16.10
CA LEU A 25 -11.50 -1.97 15.69
C LEU A 25 -11.78 -3.48 15.70
N SER A 26 -12.96 -3.85 16.18
CA SER A 26 -13.49 -5.20 16.01
C SER A 26 -13.73 -5.52 14.53
N ARG A 27 -13.94 -6.80 14.20
CA ARG A 27 -14.32 -7.20 12.83
C ARG A 27 -15.55 -6.43 12.32
N ASP A 28 -16.56 -6.30 13.16
CA ASP A 28 -17.84 -5.69 12.77
C ASP A 28 -17.70 -4.18 12.62
N SER A 29 -17.00 -3.50 13.54
CA SER A 29 -16.71 -2.06 13.41
C SER A 29 -15.80 -1.75 12.22
N ALA A 30 -14.83 -2.62 11.92
CA ALA A 30 -13.99 -2.50 10.73
C ALA A 30 -14.81 -2.69 9.44
N ALA A 31 -15.75 -3.66 9.43
CA ALA A 31 -16.63 -3.88 8.30
C ALA A 31 -17.59 -2.70 8.07
N GLU A 32 -18.16 -2.15 9.14
CA GLU A 32 -19.01 -0.95 9.10
C GLU A 32 -18.23 0.26 8.57
N LEU A 33 -17.01 0.49 9.06
CA LEU A 33 -16.13 1.55 8.56
C LEU A 33 -15.81 1.38 7.06
N MET A 34 -15.70 0.14 6.58
CA MET A 34 -15.40 -0.21 5.19
C MET A 34 -16.63 -0.26 4.27
N ALA A 35 -17.84 0.01 4.77
CA ALA A 35 -19.08 0.10 3.98
C ALA A 35 -19.14 1.41 3.15
N LEU A 36 -18.13 1.63 2.30
CA LEU A 36 -17.93 2.88 1.56
C LEU A 36 -18.86 3.03 0.35
N VAL A 37 -19.46 1.92 -0.11
CA VAL A 37 -20.42 1.86 -1.21
C VAL A 37 -21.71 1.25 -0.66
N HIS A 38 -22.81 1.99 -0.77
CA HIS A 38 -24.09 1.56 -0.22
C HIS A 38 -24.59 0.28 -0.90
N GLY A 39 -25.21 -0.61 -0.11
CA GLY A 39 -25.80 -1.86 -0.60
C GLY A 39 -24.80 -2.94 -1.05
N HIS A 40 -23.49 -2.70 -0.93
CA HIS A 40 -22.47 -3.67 -1.32
C HIS A 40 -21.91 -4.39 -0.09
N PRO A 41 -21.74 -5.72 -0.15
CA PRO A 41 -21.20 -6.48 0.96
C PRO A 41 -19.73 -6.12 1.21
N VAL A 42 -19.35 -6.07 2.49
CA VAL A 42 -17.98 -5.82 2.93
C VAL A 42 -17.35 -7.16 3.33
N PRO A 43 -16.41 -7.72 2.55
CA PRO A 43 -15.68 -8.90 2.98
C PRO A 43 -14.87 -8.58 4.25
N SER A 44 -15.02 -9.45 5.26
CA SER A 44 -14.31 -9.33 6.53
C SER A 44 -13.97 -10.69 7.13
N ARG A 45 -12.95 -10.72 7.99
CA ARG A 45 -12.52 -11.90 8.76
C ARG A 45 -11.89 -11.46 10.08
N GLU A 46 -11.81 -12.41 11.01
CA GLU A 46 -11.22 -12.18 12.33
C GLU A 46 -9.84 -12.84 12.49
N ARG A 47 -9.59 -13.95 11.78
CA ARG A 47 -8.35 -14.73 11.89
C ARG A 47 -7.58 -14.73 10.56
N PRO A 48 -6.23 -14.73 10.60
CA PRO A 48 -5.37 -14.71 11.79
C PRO A 48 -5.32 -13.34 12.49
N VAL A 49 -5.68 -12.28 11.78
CA VAL A 49 -5.90 -10.93 12.31
C VAL A 49 -7.19 -10.38 11.72
N THR A 50 -7.84 -9.46 12.44
CA THR A 50 -9.02 -8.75 11.93
C THR A 50 -8.69 -8.11 10.60
N TRP A 51 -9.55 -8.31 9.61
CA TRP A 51 -9.41 -7.70 8.30
C TRP A 51 -10.78 -7.38 7.73
N ALA A 52 -10.92 -6.21 7.12
CA ALA A 52 -12.09 -5.82 6.36
C ALA A 52 -11.66 -5.02 5.14
N GLN A 53 -12.37 -5.15 4.02
CA GLN A 53 -12.05 -4.43 2.79
C GLN A 53 -13.30 -3.85 2.15
N SER A 54 -13.22 -2.59 1.71
CA SER A 54 -14.32 -1.94 1.02
C SER A 54 -14.59 -2.59 -0.34
N PRO A 55 -15.84 -2.50 -0.84
CA PRO A 55 -16.12 -2.66 -2.25
C PRO A 55 -15.25 -1.72 -3.11
N VAL A 56 -15.10 -2.06 -4.38
CA VAL A 56 -14.37 -1.21 -5.34
C VAL A 56 -15.14 0.09 -5.55
N VAL A 57 -14.44 1.21 -5.38
CA VAL A 57 -14.88 2.56 -5.74
C VAL A 57 -14.24 2.91 -7.09
N LEU A 58 -15.05 3.41 -8.02
CA LEU A 58 -14.58 3.81 -9.34
C LEU A 58 -14.46 5.32 -9.45
N GLU A 59 -13.38 5.77 -10.07
CA GLU A 59 -13.21 7.16 -10.45
C GLU A 59 -12.88 7.26 -11.95
N GLY A 60 -13.63 8.08 -12.67
CA GLY A 60 -13.38 8.34 -14.10
C GLY A 60 -12.15 9.22 -14.29
N ILE A 61 -11.33 8.91 -15.29
CA ILE A 61 -10.14 9.67 -15.64
C ILE A 61 -10.14 10.05 -17.13
N ASP A 62 -9.56 11.21 -17.41
CA ASP A 62 -9.17 11.68 -18.74
C ASP A 62 -7.88 12.47 -18.56
N CYS A 63 -6.74 11.82 -18.74
CA CYS A 63 -5.44 12.36 -18.34
C CYS A 63 -4.33 11.94 -19.31
N ARG A 64 -3.14 12.50 -19.13
CA ARG A 64 -1.95 12.04 -19.85
C ARG A 64 -1.25 10.93 -19.08
N LEU A 65 -0.61 10.00 -19.78
CA LEU A 65 0.31 9.04 -19.18
C LEU A 65 1.72 9.59 -19.25
N ALA A 66 2.49 9.41 -18.18
CA ALA A 66 3.91 9.74 -18.17
C ALA A 66 4.68 8.71 -19.01
N THR A 67 5.60 9.19 -19.84
CA THR A 67 6.51 8.36 -20.64
C THR A 67 7.91 8.97 -20.59
N PRO A 68 9.01 8.19 -20.66
CA PRO A 68 10.37 8.70 -20.67
C PRO A 68 10.62 9.77 -21.75
N ASP A 69 10.08 9.55 -22.95
CA ASP A 69 10.19 10.45 -24.11
C ASP A 69 9.28 11.70 -24.02
N GLN A 70 8.59 11.91 -22.90
CA GLN A 70 7.61 13.00 -22.71
C GLN A 70 6.51 13.07 -23.79
N ARG A 71 6.22 11.95 -24.45
CA ARG A 71 5.14 11.86 -25.44
C ARG A 71 3.81 12.13 -24.74
N ARG A 72 2.93 12.87 -25.42
CA ARG A 72 1.58 13.16 -24.93
C ARG A 72 0.64 11.99 -25.16
N VAL A 73 0.86 10.89 -24.42
CA VAL A 73 -0.02 9.73 -24.43
C VAL A 73 -1.27 10.07 -23.64
N ARG A 74 -2.46 10.02 -24.27
CA ARG A 74 -3.74 10.30 -23.59
C ARG A 74 -4.46 9.01 -23.25
N ALA A 75 -4.93 8.90 -22.02
CA ALA A 75 -5.74 7.78 -21.56
C ALA A 75 -7.08 8.25 -20.98
N VAL A 76 -8.14 7.50 -21.27
CA VAL A 76 -9.49 7.73 -20.75
C VAL A 76 -10.06 6.43 -20.21
N GLY A 77 -10.66 6.46 -19.03
CA GLY A 77 -11.29 5.28 -18.46
C GLY A 77 -11.59 5.41 -16.98
N THR A 78 -11.37 4.36 -16.21
CA THR A 78 -11.64 4.34 -14.77
C THR A 78 -10.45 3.83 -13.96
N VAL A 79 -10.29 4.39 -12.77
CA VAL A 79 -9.42 3.88 -11.71
C VAL A 79 -10.28 3.08 -10.73
N ALA A 80 -9.84 1.87 -10.40
CA ALA A 80 -10.43 1.05 -9.36
C ALA A 80 -9.67 1.28 -8.05
N ALA A 81 -10.37 1.76 -7.03
CA ALA A 81 -9.82 2.02 -5.71
C ALA A 81 -10.55 1.23 -4.62
N ARG A 82 -9.85 0.91 -3.53
CA ARG A 82 -10.40 0.22 -2.36
C ARG A 82 -9.60 0.56 -1.12
N ALA A 83 -10.26 0.49 0.03
CA ALA A 83 -9.63 0.59 1.34
C ALA A 83 -9.70 -0.76 2.04
N ALA A 84 -8.74 -1.03 2.92
CA ALA A 84 -8.76 -2.17 3.80
C ALA A 84 -8.26 -1.77 5.19
N VAL A 85 -8.84 -2.39 6.21
CA VAL A 85 -8.38 -2.31 7.59
C VAL A 85 -7.72 -3.63 7.94
N VAL A 86 -6.50 -3.58 8.47
CA VAL A 86 -5.73 -4.74 8.92
C VAL A 86 -5.47 -4.62 10.42
N GLY A 87 -5.74 -5.68 11.18
CA GLY A 87 -5.59 -5.70 12.64
C GLY A 87 -6.53 -4.76 13.40
N GLY A 88 -7.54 -4.19 12.75
CA GLY A 88 -8.32 -3.09 13.32
C GLY A 88 -7.51 -1.80 13.55
N ARG A 89 -6.27 -1.72 13.03
CA ARG A 89 -5.30 -0.65 13.32
C ARG A 89 -4.76 0.02 12.09
N ILE A 90 -4.45 -0.74 11.05
CA ILE A 90 -3.76 -0.24 9.86
C ILE A 90 -4.78 0.00 8.77
N LEU A 91 -4.77 1.20 8.22
CA LEU A 91 -5.48 1.55 7.01
C LEU A 91 -4.55 1.37 5.81
N ARG A 92 -5.02 0.59 4.84
CA ARG A 92 -4.44 0.52 3.51
C ARG A 92 -5.45 1.06 2.50
N SER A 93 -5.02 1.94 1.62
CA SER A 93 -5.82 2.43 0.50
C SER A 93 -5.06 2.16 -0.79
N SER A 94 -5.66 1.43 -1.72
CA SER A 94 -5.04 1.13 -3.00
C SER A 94 -5.91 1.59 -4.16
N ALA A 95 -5.25 2.02 -5.23
CA ALA A 95 -5.88 2.41 -6.47
C ALA A 95 -5.04 1.96 -7.66
N ARG A 96 -5.70 1.48 -8.72
CA ARG A 96 -5.02 1.02 -9.94
C ARG A 96 -5.87 1.19 -11.18
N SER A 97 -5.20 1.21 -12.33
CA SER A 97 -5.82 1.04 -13.64
C SER A 97 -4.98 0.10 -14.50
N ALA A 98 -5.64 -0.83 -15.18
CA ALA A 98 -5.07 -1.52 -16.32
C ALA A 98 -5.09 -0.57 -17.52
N ILE A 99 -3.97 -0.47 -18.22
CA ILE A 99 -3.79 0.36 -19.40
C ILE A 99 -3.86 -0.54 -20.61
N VAL A 100 -4.78 -0.24 -21.52
CA VAL A 100 -5.04 -1.02 -22.74
C VAL A 100 -5.02 -0.09 -23.96
N PRO A 101 -4.65 -0.57 -25.16
CA PRO A 101 -4.86 0.21 -26.37
C PRO A 101 -6.35 0.39 -26.64
N ALA A 102 -6.76 1.59 -27.05
CA ALA A 102 -8.13 1.83 -27.50
C ALA A 102 -8.38 1.18 -28.87
N ALA A 103 -9.61 0.69 -29.08
CA ALA A 103 -10.03 0.21 -30.40
C ALA A 103 -10.19 1.35 -31.43
N SER A 104 -10.32 2.59 -30.96
CA SER A 104 -10.42 3.80 -31.78
C SER A 104 -9.65 4.93 -31.10
N ASP A 105 -9.11 5.83 -31.91
CA ASP A 105 -8.49 7.10 -31.50
C ASP A 105 -9.51 8.12 -30.93
N ARG A 106 -10.81 7.82 -31.03
CA ARG A 106 -11.89 8.66 -30.51
C ARG A 106 -12.31 8.20 -29.11
N ARG A 107 -12.42 9.18 -28.22
CA ARG A 107 -13.03 9.00 -26.90
C ARG A 107 -14.46 8.47 -27.02
N GLN A 108 -14.77 7.46 -26.23
CA GLN A 108 -16.11 6.86 -26.15
C GLN A 108 -16.99 7.57 -25.12
N LYS A 109 -18.28 7.24 -25.08
CA LYS A 109 -19.20 7.73 -24.04
C LYS A 109 -18.83 7.15 -22.68
N TRP A 110 -19.16 7.84 -21.58
CA TRP A 110 -18.82 7.37 -20.23
C TRP A 110 -19.34 5.96 -19.90
N VAL A 111 -20.51 5.57 -20.42
CA VAL A 111 -21.05 4.20 -20.22
C VAL A 111 -20.06 3.11 -20.62
N HIS A 112 -19.34 3.29 -21.74
CA HIS A 112 -18.32 2.35 -22.21
C HIS A 112 -17.17 2.17 -21.21
N TYR A 113 -16.77 3.23 -20.51
CA TYR A 113 -15.70 3.16 -19.52
C TYR A 113 -16.18 2.64 -18.17
N LEU A 114 -17.42 2.96 -17.79
CA LEU A 114 -18.02 2.50 -16.53
C LEU A 114 -18.30 0.98 -16.54
N ASP A 115 -18.59 0.42 -17.72
CA ASP A 115 -18.71 -1.03 -17.91
C ASP A 115 -17.36 -1.76 -17.83
N ARG A 116 -16.24 -1.04 -17.71
CA ARG A 116 -14.88 -1.60 -17.56
C ARG A 116 -14.16 -1.04 -16.33
N PRO A 117 -14.54 -1.52 -15.13
CA PRO A 117 -13.94 -1.12 -13.86
C PRO A 117 -12.41 -1.26 -13.83
N GLY A 118 -11.71 -0.16 -13.54
CA GLY A 118 -10.26 -0.15 -13.39
C GLY A 118 -9.50 -0.33 -14.71
N VAL A 119 -10.09 0.06 -15.84
CA VAL A 119 -9.46 0.01 -17.16
C VAL A 119 -9.41 1.42 -17.75
N ALA A 120 -8.26 1.78 -18.31
CA ALA A 120 -8.05 3.02 -19.06
C ALA A 120 -7.51 2.70 -20.45
N GLU A 121 -8.17 3.28 -21.46
CA GLU A 121 -7.85 3.09 -22.86
C GLU A 121 -6.93 4.21 -23.35
N VAL A 122 -5.82 3.84 -23.98
CA VAL A 122 -4.89 4.77 -24.62
C VAL A 122 -5.42 5.13 -26.00
N LEU A 123 -5.77 6.40 -26.19
CA LEU A 123 -6.34 6.92 -27.44
C LEU A 123 -5.28 7.23 -28.50
N THR A 124 -4.01 7.33 -28.10
CA THR A 124 -2.89 7.59 -29.02
C THR A 124 -2.29 6.28 -29.53
N ARG A 125 -1.78 6.25 -30.77
CA ARG A 125 -1.08 5.07 -31.30
C ARG A 125 0.15 4.74 -30.45
N ALA A 126 0.19 3.52 -29.92
CA ALA A 126 1.27 3.01 -29.08
C ALA A 126 2.45 2.49 -29.93
N PRO A 127 3.72 2.79 -29.58
CA PRO A 127 4.91 2.16 -30.17
C PRO A 127 5.10 0.71 -29.69
N ASP A 128 6.03 -0.03 -30.30
CA ASP A 128 6.22 -1.48 -30.03
C ASP A 128 6.63 -1.79 -28.57
N ASN A 129 7.37 -0.90 -27.88
CA ASN A 129 7.79 -1.07 -26.47
C ASN A 129 6.91 -0.30 -25.46
N HIS A 130 5.66 0.00 -25.83
CA HIS A 130 4.81 0.92 -25.05
C HIS A 130 4.61 0.50 -23.60
N ALA A 131 4.52 -0.80 -23.30
CA ALA A 131 4.32 -1.31 -21.95
C ALA A 131 5.47 -0.93 -20.99
N ALA A 132 6.72 -1.11 -21.43
CA ALA A 132 7.89 -0.79 -20.62
C ALA A 132 8.05 0.73 -20.46
N ASP A 133 7.81 1.50 -21.52
CA ASP A 133 7.87 2.96 -21.47
C ASP A 133 6.81 3.54 -20.52
N LEU A 134 5.59 2.99 -20.53
CA LEU A 134 4.53 3.40 -19.60
C LEU A 134 4.91 3.11 -18.15
N ALA A 135 5.43 1.91 -17.87
CA ALA A 135 5.87 1.52 -16.54
C ALA A 135 7.00 2.44 -16.05
N ALA A 136 8.05 2.60 -16.85
CA ALA A 136 9.20 3.44 -16.51
C ALA A 136 8.80 4.91 -16.32
N GLY A 137 7.98 5.46 -17.23
CA GLY A 137 7.49 6.83 -17.14
C GLY A 137 6.63 7.07 -15.89
N PHE A 138 5.75 6.13 -15.55
CA PHE A 138 4.90 6.21 -14.36
C PHE A 138 5.70 6.17 -13.05
N LEU A 139 6.72 5.32 -12.98
CA LEU A 139 7.57 5.17 -11.78
C LEU A 139 8.59 6.31 -11.62
N ALA A 140 8.97 6.97 -12.72
CA ALA A 140 9.87 8.13 -12.68
C ALA A 140 9.21 9.39 -12.07
N VAL A 141 7.86 9.48 -12.09
CA VAL A 141 7.12 10.58 -11.48
C VAL A 141 7.08 10.41 -9.96
N ARG A 142 7.86 11.23 -9.26
CA ARG A 142 8.01 11.18 -7.79
C ARG A 142 6.99 12.07 -7.07
N ASP A 143 6.81 13.28 -7.57
CA ASP A 143 5.83 14.24 -7.08
C ASP A 143 4.61 14.30 -8.00
N GLY A 144 3.43 14.47 -7.41
CA GLY A 144 2.17 14.65 -8.13
C GLY A 144 2.10 16.01 -8.81
N ALA A 145 3.00 16.28 -9.76
CA ALA A 145 2.95 17.46 -10.60
C ALA A 145 1.88 17.26 -11.70
N THR A 146 1.07 18.30 -11.85
CA THR A 146 -0.18 18.42 -12.62
C THR A 146 -0.10 17.90 -14.06
N ASP A 147 -1.20 17.25 -14.48
CA ASP A 147 -1.58 16.77 -15.83
C ASP A 147 -1.26 15.30 -16.20
N THR A 148 -0.66 14.51 -15.31
CA THR A 148 -0.43 13.07 -15.57
C THR A 148 -1.27 12.16 -14.68
N PHE A 149 -1.43 10.91 -15.12
CA PHE A 149 -2.18 9.88 -14.42
C PHE A 149 -1.63 9.64 -13.02
N ASP A 150 -2.46 9.92 -12.01
CA ASP A 150 -2.10 9.72 -10.61
C ASP A 150 -3.17 8.92 -9.84
N PRO A 151 -3.06 7.58 -9.81
CA PRO A 151 -3.91 6.76 -8.95
C PRO A 151 -3.62 7.02 -7.47
N GLY A 152 -2.44 7.59 -7.15
CA GLY A 152 -2.08 8.00 -5.81
C GLY A 152 -3.05 9.03 -5.23
N ALA A 153 -3.46 10.03 -6.01
CA ALA A 153 -4.49 10.98 -5.60
C ALA A 153 -5.84 10.33 -5.28
N VAL A 154 -6.24 9.31 -6.05
CA VAL A 154 -7.48 8.54 -5.81
C VAL A 154 -7.36 7.77 -4.48
N ALA A 155 -6.26 7.03 -4.28
CA ALA A 155 -5.98 6.32 -3.04
C ALA A 155 -5.90 7.27 -1.83
N ALA A 156 -5.30 8.45 -2.01
CA ALA A 156 -5.20 9.49 -0.99
C ALA A 156 -6.57 9.98 -0.53
N ARG A 157 -7.43 10.36 -1.47
CA ARG A 157 -8.79 10.84 -1.17
C ARG A 157 -9.61 9.77 -0.45
N LEU A 158 -9.48 8.51 -0.88
CA LEU A 158 -10.13 7.39 -0.22
C LEU A 158 -9.62 7.20 1.22
N ALA A 159 -8.31 7.27 1.44
CA ALA A 159 -7.72 7.20 2.78
C ALA A 159 -8.20 8.34 3.68
N VAL A 160 -8.24 9.57 3.16
CA VAL A 160 -8.75 10.75 3.88
C VAL A 160 -10.22 10.58 4.25
N ARG A 161 -11.05 10.06 3.33
CA ARG A 161 -12.47 9.77 3.59
C ARG A 161 -12.64 8.78 4.74
N VAL A 162 -11.85 7.70 4.78
CA VAL A 162 -11.89 6.72 5.87
C VAL A 162 -11.41 7.33 7.18
N ARG A 163 -10.25 8.01 7.20
CA ARG A 163 -9.66 8.56 8.42
C ARG A 163 -10.51 9.66 9.07
N ARG A 164 -11.30 10.39 8.28
CA ARG A 164 -12.25 11.42 8.75
C ARG A 164 -13.62 10.86 9.14
N ASN A 165 -13.82 9.54 9.09
CA ASN A 165 -15.08 8.95 9.49
C ASN A 165 -15.36 9.23 10.99
N PRO A 166 -16.55 9.75 11.36
CA PRO A 166 -16.91 10.04 12.76
C PRO A 166 -16.86 8.85 13.73
N MET A 167 -16.85 7.61 13.23
CA MET A 167 -16.65 6.41 14.06
C MET A 167 -15.26 6.34 14.71
N LEU A 168 -14.29 7.14 14.23
CA LEU A 168 -12.92 7.16 14.69
C LEU A 168 -12.70 8.33 15.68
N ASP A 169 -12.23 8.00 16.89
CA ASP A 169 -12.07 8.95 18.00
C ASP A 169 -10.94 9.98 17.83
N GLN A 170 -10.14 9.85 16.76
CA GLN A 170 -8.99 10.69 16.44
C GLN A 170 -7.86 10.68 17.47
N ARG A 171 -7.73 9.60 18.25
CA ARG A 171 -6.71 9.45 19.29
C ARG A 171 -5.85 8.22 19.06
N PRO A 172 -5.08 8.16 17.96
CA PRO A 172 -4.22 7.02 17.73
C PRO A 172 -3.19 6.87 18.87
N PRO A 173 -2.84 5.64 19.25
CA PRO A 173 -1.87 5.39 20.32
C PRO A 173 -0.42 5.70 19.91
N LEU A 174 -0.18 5.88 18.60
CA LEU A 174 1.12 6.22 18.00
C LEU A 174 0.92 7.30 16.94
N HIS A 175 1.89 8.20 16.80
CA HIS A 175 1.98 9.10 15.67
C HIS A 175 2.94 8.49 14.66
N THR A 176 2.39 7.98 13.55
CA THR A 176 3.17 7.29 12.52
C THR A 176 3.06 8.02 11.20
N PRO A 177 4.11 8.00 10.36
CA PRO A 177 4.07 8.45 8.98
C PRO A 177 3.10 7.58 8.19
N THR A 178 2.82 8.05 6.99
CA THR A 178 2.26 7.19 5.96
C THR A 178 3.38 6.61 5.10
N THR A 179 3.12 5.56 4.35
CA THR A 179 4.03 5.19 3.25
C THR A 179 3.23 5.07 1.96
N ARG A 180 3.93 5.27 0.84
CA ARG A 180 3.35 5.20 -0.50
C ARG A 180 4.16 4.21 -1.32
N LEU A 181 3.54 3.12 -1.76
CA LEU A 181 4.10 2.19 -2.73
C LEU A 181 3.47 2.45 -4.10
N ARG A 182 4.20 3.10 -4.99
CA ARG A 182 3.82 3.29 -6.39
C ARG A 182 4.35 2.11 -7.20
N TRP A 183 3.53 1.50 -8.04
CA TRP A 183 3.94 0.26 -8.72
C TRP A 183 3.41 0.16 -10.14
N ALA A 184 4.16 -0.53 -10.98
CA ALA A 184 3.81 -0.84 -12.35
C ALA A 184 4.06 -2.32 -12.63
N ALA A 185 3.21 -2.94 -13.44
CA ALA A 185 3.35 -4.34 -13.82
C ALA A 185 3.07 -4.53 -15.32
N ARG A 186 3.88 -5.35 -15.99
CA ARG A 186 3.72 -5.71 -17.40
C ARG A 186 3.91 -7.20 -17.64
N VAL A 187 3.24 -7.72 -18.65
CA VAL A 187 3.38 -9.11 -19.09
C VAL A 187 4.45 -9.19 -20.16
N VAL A 188 5.42 -10.09 -19.98
CA VAL A 188 6.35 -10.53 -21.01
C VAL A 188 6.22 -12.04 -21.09
N GLU A 189 5.52 -12.53 -22.12
CA GLU A 189 5.12 -13.94 -22.21
C GLU A 189 6.30 -14.90 -22.01
N GLY A 190 6.16 -15.84 -21.09
CA GLY A 190 7.18 -16.85 -20.79
C GLY A 190 8.37 -16.35 -19.98
N ALA A 191 8.45 -15.05 -19.64
CA ALA A 191 9.47 -14.53 -18.75
C ALA A 191 9.24 -15.01 -17.30
N ALA A 192 10.33 -15.20 -16.56
CA ALA A 192 10.22 -15.36 -15.12
C ALA A 192 9.76 -14.05 -14.48
N ALA A 193 8.87 -14.12 -13.50
CA ALA A 193 8.44 -12.96 -12.76
C ALA A 193 9.62 -12.33 -12.01
N THR A 194 9.81 -11.04 -12.20
CA THR A 194 10.83 -10.24 -11.53
C THR A 194 10.22 -8.99 -10.93
N MET A 195 10.87 -8.48 -9.88
CA MET A 195 10.49 -7.25 -9.21
C MET A 195 11.73 -6.42 -8.91
N THR A 196 11.67 -5.12 -9.17
CA THR A 196 12.65 -4.15 -8.68
C THR A 196 11.96 -3.22 -7.71
N LEU A 197 12.30 -3.33 -6.43
CA LEU A 197 11.82 -2.45 -5.36
C LEU A 197 12.88 -1.37 -5.11
N THR A 198 12.46 -0.11 -5.09
CA THR A 198 13.33 1.04 -4.78
C THR A 198 12.72 1.85 -3.64
N LEU A 199 13.52 2.12 -2.62
CA LEU A 199 13.15 2.95 -1.48
C LEU A 199 13.76 4.33 -1.68
N TYR A 200 12.91 5.37 -1.68
CA TYR A 200 13.36 6.76 -1.70
C TYR A 200 13.37 7.36 -0.29
N PRO A 201 14.17 8.40 -0.06
CA PRO A 201 13.88 9.34 1.02
C PRO A 201 12.45 9.88 0.85
N ASP A 202 11.74 10.19 1.93
CA ASP A 202 10.41 10.84 1.91
C ASP A 202 9.19 9.93 1.65
N GLU A 203 9.11 8.80 2.35
CA GLU A 203 7.93 7.92 2.43
C GLU A 203 7.54 7.17 1.12
N LEU A 204 8.16 7.49 -0.02
CA LEU A 204 7.88 6.90 -1.33
C LEU A 204 8.72 5.64 -1.62
N ARG A 205 8.04 4.59 -2.07
CA ARG A 205 8.63 3.37 -2.61
C ARG A 205 8.10 3.15 -4.02
N THR A 206 8.94 2.62 -4.90
CA THR A 206 8.52 2.19 -6.23
C THR A 206 8.76 0.71 -6.44
N ALA A 207 7.84 0.02 -7.11
CA ALA A 207 8.02 -1.36 -7.53
C ALA A 207 7.72 -1.54 -9.03
N ASP A 208 8.71 -2.00 -9.80
CA ASP A 208 8.52 -2.43 -11.19
C ASP A 208 8.41 -3.95 -11.26
N PHE A 209 7.35 -4.46 -11.87
CA PHE A 209 7.08 -5.88 -12.05
C PHE A 209 7.10 -6.27 -13.52
N VAL A 210 7.82 -7.35 -13.83
CA VAL A 210 7.65 -8.13 -15.06
C VAL A 210 7.07 -9.47 -14.66
N VAL A 211 6.01 -9.91 -15.33
CA VAL A 211 5.38 -11.20 -15.09
C VAL A 211 5.24 -11.99 -16.40
N GLY A 212 5.18 -13.31 -16.29
CA GLY A 212 5.14 -14.22 -17.43
C GLY A 212 3.76 -14.39 -18.04
N ASP A 213 2.69 -14.14 -17.27
CA ASP A 213 1.31 -14.31 -17.74
C ASP A 213 0.29 -13.40 -17.02
N PHE A 214 -0.97 -13.48 -17.47
CA PHE A 214 -2.07 -12.69 -16.91
C PHE A 214 -2.54 -13.15 -15.51
N ALA A 215 -2.29 -14.40 -15.13
CA ALA A 215 -2.64 -14.90 -13.79
C ALA A 215 -1.69 -14.32 -12.74
N GLU A 216 -0.39 -14.27 -13.04
CA GLU A 216 0.61 -13.55 -12.26
C GLU A 216 0.27 -12.05 -12.19
N LEU A 217 -0.07 -11.42 -13.35
CA LEU A 217 -0.46 -10.01 -13.40
C LEU A 217 -1.65 -9.69 -12.46
N ALA A 218 -2.67 -10.55 -12.46
CA ALA A 218 -3.85 -10.39 -11.61
C ALA A 218 -3.52 -10.46 -10.12
N ALA A 219 -2.45 -11.17 -9.75
CA ALA A 219 -2.01 -11.33 -8.36
C ALA A 219 -1.14 -10.16 -7.87
N VAL A 220 -0.49 -9.38 -8.75
CA VAL A 220 0.50 -8.34 -8.37
C VAL A 220 -0.06 -7.34 -7.35
N GLN A 221 -1.31 -6.90 -7.50
CA GLN A 221 -1.92 -5.96 -6.56
C GLN A 221 -1.98 -6.53 -5.13
N GLY A 222 -2.21 -7.83 -4.97
CA GLY A 222 -2.22 -8.49 -3.65
C GLY A 222 -0.83 -8.53 -3.02
N LEU A 223 0.21 -8.78 -3.83
CA LEU A 223 1.59 -8.69 -3.38
C LEU A 223 2.00 -7.26 -3.02
N CYS A 224 1.61 -6.25 -3.82
CA CYS A 224 1.87 -4.84 -3.50
C CYS A 224 1.17 -4.43 -2.19
N ASP A 225 -0.05 -4.92 -1.98
CA ASP A 225 -0.83 -4.74 -0.77
C ASP A 225 -0.09 -5.30 0.48
N ASP A 226 0.58 -6.44 0.35
CA ASP A 226 1.38 -7.06 1.41
C ASP A 226 2.75 -6.38 1.59
N ILE A 227 3.45 -6.04 0.52
CA ILE A 227 4.72 -5.30 0.58
C ILE A 227 4.52 -3.96 1.28
N ALA A 228 3.50 -3.20 0.86
CA ALA A 228 3.21 -1.88 1.44
C ALA A 228 2.84 -1.95 2.93
N LEU A 229 2.26 -3.06 3.40
CA LEU A 229 1.96 -3.28 4.81
C LEU A 229 3.24 -3.50 5.63
N HIS A 230 4.09 -4.41 5.18
CA HIS A 230 5.28 -4.82 5.92
C HIS A 230 6.41 -3.79 5.85
N ASP A 231 6.59 -3.12 4.71
CA ASP A 231 7.50 -1.97 4.61
C ASP A 231 7.06 -0.81 5.53
N TRP A 232 5.76 -0.55 5.65
CA TRP A 232 5.24 0.44 6.60
C TRP A 232 5.54 0.05 8.05
N LEU A 233 5.32 -1.23 8.42
CA LEU A 233 5.64 -1.73 9.76
C LEU A 233 7.14 -1.58 10.09
N LEU A 234 8.04 -1.89 9.15
CA LEU A 234 9.48 -1.67 9.31
C LEU A 234 9.83 -0.18 9.44
N THR A 235 9.14 0.69 8.69
CA THR A 235 9.32 2.15 8.77
C THR A 235 8.95 2.67 10.15
N VAL A 236 7.76 2.33 10.64
CA VAL A 236 7.27 2.74 11.97
C VAL A 236 8.19 2.23 13.07
N LEU A 237 8.66 0.99 12.95
CA LEU A 237 9.58 0.41 13.92
C LEU A 237 10.93 1.17 13.99
N THR A 238 11.44 1.61 12.84
CA THR A 238 12.67 2.42 12.77
C THR A 238 12.47 3.78 13.43
N GLU A 239 11.38 4.47 13.14
CA GLU A 239 11.12 5.78 13.74
C GLU A 239 10.85 5.73 15.24
N VAL A 240 10.16 4.69 15.73
CA VAL A 240 9.97 4.51 17.19
C VAL A 240 11.30 4.24 17.88
N ILE A 241 12.24 3.53 17.22
CA ILE A 241 13.59 3.36 17.72
C ILE A 241 14.33 4.69 17.79
N ASP A 242 14.26 5.50 16.72
CA ASP A 242 14.89 6.82 16.67
C ASP A 242 14.28 7.77 17.72
N GLU A 243 12.95 7.76 17.91
CA GLU A 243 12.25 8.52 18.94
C GLU A 243 12.64 8.07 20.35
N ALA A 244 12.77 6.75 20.58
CA ALA A 244 13.21 6.23 21.86
C ALA A 244 14.65 6.64 22.21
N GLU A 245 15.55 6.71 21.21
CA GLU A 245 16.93 7.22 21.40
C GLU A 245 16.92 8.70 21.76
N MET A 246 16.08 9.50 21.11
CA MET A 246 15.90 10.91 21.44
C MET A 246 15.19 11.13 22.79
N SER A 247 14.34 10.19 23.21
CA SER A 247 13.65 10.20 24.50
C SER A 247 14.58 10.01 25.70
N GLU A 248 15.82 9.55 25.51
CA GLU A 248 16.82 9.58 26.58
C GLU A 248 17.27 11.01 26.89
N LEU A 249 17.14 11.92 25.91
CA LEU A 249 17.50 13.34 26.02
C LEU A 249 16.31 14.23 26.42
N SER A 250 15.10 13.89 25.97
CA SER A 250 13.86 14.57 26.34
C SER A 250 13.14 13.80 27.45
N ARG A 251 12.71 14.44 28.55
CA ARG A 251 12.12 13.82 29.77
C ARG A 251 10.85 12.94 29.56
N THR A 252 10.50 12.58 28.34
CA THR A 252 9.50 11.57 28.00
C THR A 252 9.97 10.20 28.50
N PRO A 253 9.12 9.46 29.24
CA PRO A 253 9.42 8.08 29.62
C PRO A 253 9.46 7.15 28.39
N VAL A 254 10.53 6.36 28.25
CA VAL A 254 10.75 5.42 27.14
C VAL A 254 9.60 4.41 26.97
N ASP A 255 8.95 4.01 28.07
CA ASP A 255 7.78 3.12 28.05
C ASP A 255 6.59 3.72 27.28
N ARG A 256 6.41 5.05 27.34
CA ARG A 256 5.33 5.72 26.60
C ARG A 256 5.56 5.74 25.09
N VAL A 257 6.81 5.62 24.65
CA VAL A 257 7.19 5.55 23.23
C VAL A 257 7.09 4.11 22.72
N ILE A 258 7.63 3.14 23.48
CA ILE A 258 7.78 1.75 23.02
C ILE A 258 6.51 0.91 23.21
N SER A 259 5.81 1.02 24.36
CA SER A 259 4.69 0.12 24.69
C SER A 259 3.57 0.13 23.64
N PRO A 260 3.11 1.29 23.12
CA PRO A 260 2.05 1.31 22.11
C PRO A 260 2.40 0.51 20.85
N LEU A 261 3.66 0.50 20.42
CA LEU A 261 4.12 -0.27 19.26
C LEU A 261 4.03 -1.78 19.53
N LEU A 262 4.54 -2.22 20.68
CA LEU A 262 4.54 -3.63 21.08
C LEU A 262 3.11 -4.16 21.25
N GLU A 263 2.21 -3.36 21.82
CA GLU A 263 0.82 -3.74 22.08
C GLU A 263 -0.06 -3.72 20.84
N HIS A 264 0.20 -2.84 19.88
CA HIS A 264 -0.76 -2.58 18.80
C HIS A 264 -0.32 -3.02 17.41
N LEU A 265 0.98 -3.08 17.14
CA LEU A 265 1.46 -3.33 15.78
C LEU A 265 2.31 -4.60 15.67
N VAL A 266 2.97 -5.05 16.74
CA VAL A 266 3.95 -6.14 16.61
C VAL A 266 3.31 -7.46 16.11
N TYR A 267 2.11 -7.78 16.59
CA TYR A 267 1.40 -8.99 16.19
C TYR A 267 0.82 -8.93 14.76
N LEU A 268 0.91 -7.78 14.08
CA LEU A 268 0.43 -7.60 12.71
C LEU A 268 1.47 -8.01 11.66
N TRP A 269 2.68 -8.37 12.09
CA TRP A 269 3.69 -8.94 11.21
C TRP A 269 3.29 -10.35 10.75
N MET A 270 2.73 -10.43 9.54
CA MET A 270 2.23 -11.67 8.93
C MET A 270 2.78 -11.79 7.50
N PRO A 271 4.10 -12.02 7.36
CA PRO A 271 4.81 -11.91 6.08
C PRO A 271 4.23 -12.87 5.04
N GLY A 272 3.85 -12.31 3.89
CA GLY A 272 3.36 -13.08 2.73
C GLY A 272 2.03 -13.81 2.94
N ALA A 273 1.34 -13.54 4.05
CA ALA A 273 0.13 -14.29 4.43
C ALA A 273 -1.05 -14.08 3.46
N ALA A 274 -1.09 -12.96 2.71
CA ALA A 274 -2.10 -12.73 1.68
C ALA A 274 -1.53 -12.80 0.25
N THR A 275 -0.23 -13.05 0.08
CA THR A 275 0.41 -13.27 -1.22
C THR A 275 -0.08 -14.56 -1.87
N ALA A 276 -0.64 -14.42 -3.06
CA ALA A 276 -1.13 -15.52 -3.86
C ALA A 276 0.00 -16.52 -4.21
N PRO A 277 -0.27 -17.84 -4.22
CA PRO A 277 0.77 -18.85 -4.49
C PRO A 277 1.54 -18.62 -5.80
N VAL A 278 0.85 -18.15 -6.84
CA VAL A 278 1.41 -17.96 -8.19
C VAL A 278 2.56 -16.95 -8.26
N ILE A 279 2.60 -15.95 -7.37
CA ILE A 279 3.68 -14.94 -7.31
C ILE A 279 4.47 -14.98 -5.99
N ARG A 280 4.26 -16.02 -5.17
CA ARG A 280 4.87 -16.13 -3.83
C ARG A 280 6.39 -16.07 -3.85
N ARG A 281 7.01 -16.59 -4.92
CA ARG A 281 8.46 -16.49 -5.13
C ARG A 281 9.03 -15.08 -5.00
N LEU A 282 8.28 -14.05 -5.39
CA LEU A 282 8.73 -12.66 -5.28
C LEU A 282 8.77 -12.20 -3.81
N TRP A 283 7.85 -12.70 -2.97
CA TRP A 283 7.88 -12.47 -1.53
C TRP A 283 9.05 -13.22 -0.88
N ASP A 284 9.27 -14.49 -1.27
CA ASP A 284 10.35 -15.31 -0.72
C ASP A 284 11.73 -14.66 -0.93
N VAL A 285 11.92 -13.96 -2.05
CA VAL A 285 13.14 -13.16 -2.29
C VAL A 285 13.29 -12.05 -1.26
N LEU A 286 12.24 -11.29 -0.92
CA LEU A 286 12.30 -10.25 0.12
C LEU A 286 12.62 -10.81 1.52
N GLU A 287 12.13 -12.02 1.82
CA GLU A 287 12.44 -12.73 3.07
C GLU A 287 13.88 -13.24 3.11
N ALA A 288 14.47 -13.57 1.96
CA ALA A 288 15.88 -13.94 1.87
C ALA A 288 16.79 -12.69 1.92
N ASP A 289 16.51 -11.71 1.06
CA ASP A 289 17.27 -10.49 0.85
C ASP A 289 16.32 -9.35 0.43
N PRO A 290 16.11 -8.32 1.28
CA PRO A 290 16.97 -7.88 2.39
C PRO A 290 16.66 -8.54 3.75
N GLY A 291 15.77 -9.54 3.80
CA GLY A 291 15.49 -10.28 5.03
C GLY A 291 14.47 -9.58 5.92
N PHE A 292 13.28 -9.28 5.40
CA PHE A 292 12.22 -8.55 6.10
C PHE A 292 11.96 -9.09 7.51
N SER A 293 11.72 -10.40 7.66
CA SER A 293 11.48 -10.99 8.99
C SER A 293 12.71 -10.97 9.90
N ARG A 294 13.92 -11.09 9.34
CA ARG A 294 15.17 -10.98 10.12
C ARG A 294 15.33 -9.57 10.69
N GLN A 295 15.10 -8.54 9.86
CA GLN A 295 15.14 -7.15 10.30
C GLN A 295 14.09 -6.86 11.36
N TRP A 296 12.85 -7.28 11.11
CA TRP A 296 11.75 -7.13 12.06
C TRP A 296 12.06 -7.74 13.43
N ASN A 297 12.47 -9.01 13.46
CA ASN A 297 12.75 -9.71 14.71
C ASN A 297 13.91 -9.07 15.49
N ALA A 298 14.98 -8.66 14.80
CA ALA A 298 16.11 -8.00 15.44
C ALA A 298 15.70 -6.66 16.09
N ARG A 299 14.91 -5.86 15.37
CA ARG A 299 14.45 -4.54 15.83
C ARG A 299 13.42 -4.63 16.97
N VAL A 300 12.48 -5.59 16.89
CA VAL A 300 11.56 -5.86 18.01
C VAL A 300 12.32 -6.36 19.25
N GLY A 301 13.36 -7.18 19.06
CA GLY A 301 14.28 -7.58 20.14
C GLY A 301 14.93 -6.37 20.80
N GLN A 302 15.54 -5.49 20.01
CA GLN A 302 16.17 -4.24 20.48
C GLN A 302 15.21 -3.37 21.33
N LEU A 303 13.96 -3.22 20.89
CA LEU A 303 12.97 -2.46 21.65
C LEU A 303 12.58 -3.09 22.99
N ARG A 304 12.43 -4.42 23.01
CA ARG A 304 12.14 -5.16 24.25
C ARG A 304 13.27 -5.02 25.26
N ASP A 305 14.51 -5.11 24.80
CA ASP A 305 15.69 -4.96 25.65
C ASP A 305 15.77 -3.54 26.24
N ARG A 306 15.52 -2.51 25.43
CA ARG A 306 15.45 -1.11 25.90
C ARG A 306 14.38 -0.90 26.96
N LEU A 307 13.18 -1.43 26.75
CA LEU A 307 12.10 -1.35 27.73
C LEU A 307 12.47 -2.05 29.04
N ALA A 308 13.13 -3.21 28.97
CA ALA A 308 13.60 -3.94 30.14
C ALA A 308 14.63 -3.13 30.94
N VAL A 309 15.63 -2.54 30.27
CA VAL A 309 16.65 -1.68 30.91
C VAL A 309 16.01 -0.45 31.54
N ALA A 310 15.09 0.23 30.83
CA ALA A 310 14.38 1.39 31.33
C ALA A 310 13.56 1.06 32.60
N THR A 311 12.92 -0.11 32.61
CA THR A 311 12.14 -0.62 33.75
C THR A 311 13.06 -0.90 34.95
N LEU A 312 14.20 -1.57 34.75
CA LEU A 312 15.19 -1.82 35.81
C LEU A 312 15.76 -0.51 36.39
N ALA A 313 16.07 0.46 35.53
CA ALA A 313 16.56 1.76 35.96
C ALA A 313 15.50 2.53 36.78
N ALA A 314 14.23 2.44 36.41
CA ALA A 314 13.12 3.04 37.17
C ALA A 314 12.95 2.38 38.55
N LEU A 315 13.03 1.04 38.61
CA LEU A 315 12.97 0.29 39.86
C LEU A 315 14.13 0.66 40.80
N ASN A 316 15.36 0.74 40.30
CA ASN A 316 16.53 1.11 41.10
C ASN A 316 16.44 2.55 41.64
N ARG A 317 15.87 3.49 40.89
CA ARG A 317 15.60 4.86 41.40
C ARG A 317 14.55 4.86 42.48
N SER A 318 13.52 4.02 42.35
CA SER A 318 12.45 3.92 43.34
C SER A 318 12.94 3.33 44.67
N THR A 319 13.90 2.40 44.65
CA THR A 319 14.47 1.80 45.86
C THR A 319 15.52 2.69 46.53
N ALA A 320 16.24 3.53 45.78
CA ALA A 320 17.21 4.48 46.33
C ALA A 320 16.59 5.75 46.93
N ALA A 321 15.28 5.97 46.75
CA ALA A 321 14.54 7.10 47.30
C ALA A 321 13.89 6.82 48.68
N TRP A 322 14.18 5.65 49.28
CA TRP A 322 13.82 5.25 50.64
C TRP A 322 15.07 5.15 51.51
#